data_AF-A0A4Q2WW05-F1
#
_entry.id   AF-A0A4Q2WW05-F1
#
_cell.length_a   1.000
_cell.length_b   1.000
_cell.length_c   1.000
_cell.angle_alpha   90.00
_cell.angle_beta   90.00
_cell.angle_gamma   90.00
#
_symmetry.space_group_name_H-M   'P 1'
#
loop_
_entity.id
_entity.type
_entity.pdbx_description
1 polymer ?
#
loop_
_entity_poly.entity_id
_entity_poly.type
_entity_poly.pdbx_seq_one_letter_code
_entity_poly.pdbx_strand_id
1 'polypeptide(L)'
;MRRTKSLSILLLLLGSGVAGSALADAPNCASNGTLLSWPATDPIWEMCWLPPSQSVGPDGSGMELRQVHFKGHRVLNRAHAPMLFAEYNGSTCYRDWKDDNANFLSDNAVQNHLGISLDPQNATTSCDRSDKPLISYGNCPFQLPGYPNATADCFTGVAVEDGGDHVTLTTQHAAAWYQYTARWTFYADGRMEPEFGFGNNDGTGNETTHWHHNYWRMEFAIDNSVENVISIDNVDQTTEFSDLRDVTGGPGGGPVTWSVRNATTGNGYRFEPGPEDSLLAPNDSGRGFHNVDIMATRQHDNEYGDRSDNPLGACAMDDDVLVNGESLVGTNVGTAFYYHVSVRDTSNNEWPPGCSGGNCLPQDSMVCKRRGPTIVPFGPWVETEPTIPAANVSGGPIDVIVVEGQQATDSFALANTGDPGSSLDYTIDTATTSCATPVAVAWIGISPDAGSVAAGANAVIDVSVDAAALAQGNHSALVCVRSNDPQNSVIEVAVSVEVQPDLDMIFEDGFEAAP
;
A
#
# COMPACT_ATOMS: atom_id res chain seq x y z
N MET A 1 -80.64 44.57 -8.17
CA MET A 1 -79.56 44.04 -9.04
C MET A 1 -78.80 42.97 -8.26
N ARG A 2 -79.11 41.69 -8.50
CA ARG A 2 -78.53 40.54 -7.77
C ARG A 2 -77.31 40.01 -8.52
N ARG A 3 -76.19 39.90 -7.79
CA ARG A 3 -74.88 39.42 -8.26
C ARG A 3 -74.94 37.95 -8.66
N THR A 4 -74.51 37.63 -9.88
CA THR A 4 -74.19 36.28 -10.34
C THR A 4 -72.67 36.07 -10.27
N LYS A 5 -72.25 35.00 -9.59
CA LYS A 5 -70.88 34.47 -9.58
C LYS A 5 -70.67 33.66 -10.86
N SER A 6 -69.61 33.93 -11.61
CA SER A 6 -69.14 33.04 -12.68
C SER A 6 -67.85 32.34 -12.27
N LEU A 7 -67.92 31.02 -12.38
CA LEU A 7 -66.90 30.01 -12.17
C LEU A 7 -65.86 30.11 -13.31
N SER A 8 -64.57 30.10 -13.01
CA SER A 8 -63.51 29.97 -14.02
C SER A 8 -62.73 28.67 -13.77
N ILE A 9 -62.74 27.82 -14.80
CA ILE A 9 -62.09 26.52 -14.88
C ILE A 9 -60.59 26.74 -15.09
N LEU A 10 -59.76 26.18 -14.21
CA LEU A 10 -58.30 26.22 -14.32
C LEU A 10 -57.81 24.95 -15.06
N LEU A 11 -57.18 25.15 -16.21
CA LEU A 11 -56.58 24.10 -17.03
C LEU A 11 -55.22 23.70 -16.41
N LEU A 12 -55.08 22.46 -15.94
CA LEU A 12 -53.78 21.90 -15.55
C LEU A 12 -52.98 21.56 -16.82
N LEU A 13 -51.85 22.26 -17.05
CA LEU A 13 -50.79 21.76 -17.92
C LEU A 13 -49.85 20.88 -17.09
N LEU A 14 -49.83 19.58 -17.36
CA LEU A 14 -48.76 18.68 -16.92
C LEU A 14 -47.52 18.96 -17.76
N GLY A 15 -46.54 19.65 -17.19
CA GLY A 15 -45.19 19.73 -17.73
C GLY A 15 -44.44 18.44 -17.42
N SER A 16 -44.19 17.62 -18.43
CA SER A 16 -43.20 16.56 -18.40
C SER A 16 -41.81 17.19 -18.29
N GLY A 17 -41.28 17.26 -17.07
CA GLY A 17 -39.89 17.64 -16.82
C GLY A 17 -38.99 16.54 -17.36
N VAL A 18 -38.23 16.87 -18.40
CA VAL A 18 -37.02 16.13 -18.75
C VAL A 18 -36.07 16.35 -17.58
N ALA A 19 -35.76 15.29 -16.84
CA ALA A 19 -34.71 15.32 -15.84
C ALA A 19 -33.41 15.69 -16.56
N GLY A 20 -32.95 16.93 -16.39
CA GLY A 20 -31.60 17.28 -16.76
C GLY A 20 -30.67 16.41 -15.92
N SER A 21 -29.74 15.72 -16.57
CA SER A 21 -28.61 15.07 -15.92
C SER A 21 -28.04 16.06 -14.91
N ALA A 22 -28.00 15.71 -13.63
CA ALA A 22 -27.20 16.47 -12.67
C ALA A 22 -25.79 16.56 -13.25
N LEU A 23 -25.26 17.77 -13.41
CA LEU A 23 -23.87 17.95 -13.80
C LEU A 23 -23.02 17.20 -12.77
N ALA A 24 -22.08 16.36 -13.23
CA ALA A 24 -21.10 15.73 -12.37
C ALA A 24 -20.44 16.81 -11.49
N ASP A 25 -20.36 16.55 -10.19
CA ASP A 25 -19.70 17.47 -9.26
C ASP A 25 -18.19 17.37 -9.47
N ALA A 26 -17.48 18.50 -9.32
CA ALA A 26 -16.05 18.60 -9.59
C ALA A 26 -15.34 19.32 -8.44
N PRO A 27 -14.09 18.95 -8.13
CA PRO A 27 -13.32 19.58 -7.06
C PRO A 27 -13.08 21.07 -7.33
N ASN A 28 -13.22 21.88 -6.28
CA ASN A 28 -12.86 23.29 -6.27
C ASN A 28 -11.55 23.52 -5.50
N CYS A 29 -10.44 23.65 -6.23
CA CYS A 29 -9.11 23.85 -5.65
C CYS A 29 -8.73 25.31 -5.42
N ALA A 30 -9.70 26.25 -5.48
CA ALA A 30 -9.42 27.68 -5.31
C ALA A 30 -8.94 28.06 -3.89
N SER A 31 -9.15 27.21 -2.88
CA SER A 31 -8.83 27.45 -1.47
C SER A 31 -7.59 26.67 -0.98
N ASN A 32 -6.47 26.82 -1.69
CA ASN A 32 -5.23 26.03 -1.58
C ASN A 32 -5.42 24.56 -2.01
N GLY A 33 -4.76 24.22 -3.11
CA GLY A 33 -4.69 22.89 -3.69
C GLY A 33 -4.42 22.96 -5.19
N THR A 34 -3.83 21.92 -5.74
CA THR A 34 -3.64 21.75 -7.18
C THR A 34 -4.64 20.70 -7.66
N LEU A 35 -5.32 21.00 -8.78
CA LEU A 35 -6.28 20.07 -9.38
C LEU A 35 -5.55 18.90 -10.04
N LEU A 36 -6.02 17.70 -9.75
CA LEU A 36 -5.81 16.50 -10.56
C LEU A 36 -7.13 16.13 -11.23
N SER A 37 -7.10 15.89 -12.54
CA SER A 37 -8.14 15.23 -13.31
C SER A 37 -7.49 14.11 -14.12
N TRP A 38 -7.82 12.85 -13.81
CA TRP A 38 -7.25 11.67 -14.47
C TRP A 38 -8.34 10.68 -14.93
N PRO A 39 -8.24 10.13 -16.17
CA PRO A 39 -7.36 10.59 -17.24
C PRO A 39 -7.60 12.06 -17.62
N ALA A 40 -6.65 12.66 -18.34
CA ALA A 40 -6.76 14.08 -18.75
C ALA A 40 -7.98 14.37 -19.65
N THR A 41 -8.53 13.34 -20.30
CA THR A 41 -9.78 13.40 -21.08
C THR A 41 -10.78 12.45 -20.45
N ASP A 42 -12.02 12.92 -20.25
CA ASP A 42 -13.09 12.17 -19.58
C ASP A 42 -12.65 11.60 -18.22
N PRO A 43 -12.28 12.48 -17.27
CA PRO A 43 -11.68 12.07 -16.02
C PRO A 43 -12.62 11.18 -15.20
N ILE A 44 -12.05 10.13 -14.64
CA ILE A 44 -12.72 9.23 -13.69
C ILE A 44 -12.29 9.50 -12.25
N TRP A 45 -11.12 10.10 -12.04
CA TRP A 45 -10.72 10.63 -10.75
C TRP A 45 -10.47 12.12 -10.85
N GLU A 46 -11.07 12.87 -9.93
CA GLU A 46 -10.80 14.30 -9.79
C GLU A 46 -10.62 14.67 -8.32
N MET A 47 -9.58 15.42 -7.99
CA MET A 47 -9.30 15.84 -6.61
C MET A 47 -8.40 17.07 -6.55
N CYS A 48 -8.35 17.72 -5.39
CA CYS A 48 -7.30 18.67 -5.07
C CYS A 48 -6.22 17.99 -4.23
N TRP A 49 -4.96 18.20 -4.55
CA TRP A 49 -3.84 17.76 -3.72
C TRP A 49 -3.03 18.93 -3.17
N LEU A 50 -2.41 18.73 -2.01
CA LEU A 50 -1.48 19.66 -1.39
C LEU A 50 -0.19 18.91 -1.01
N PRO A 51 0.99 19.53 -1.21
CA PRO A 51 2.24 18.97 -0.72
C PRO A 51 2.31 19.07 0.83
N PRO A 52 3.21 18.30 1.47
CA PRO A 52 3.38 18.29 2.94
C PRO A 52 3.42 19.68 3.59
N SER A 53 4.20 20.61 3.05
CA SER A 53 4.32 22.01 3.54
C SER A 53 3.06 22.86 3.51
N GLN A 54 2.00 22.40 2.86
CA GLN A 54 0.72 23.13 2.79
C GLN A 54 -0.43 22.35 3.45
N SER A 55 -0.13 21.19 4.01
CA SER A 55 -1.10 20.33 4.68
C SER A 55 -1.53 20.91 6.03
N VAL A 56 -2.71 20.52 6.49
CA VAL A 56 -3.22 20.88 7.83
C VAL A 56 -2.61 20.00 8.92
N GLY A 57 -2.72 20.40 10.19
CA GLY A 57 -2.18 19.67 11.33
C GLY A 57 -1.24 20.54 12.16
N PRO A 58 -0.98 20.20 13.45
CA PRO A 58 -0.10 21.00 14.30
C PRO A 58 1.34 21.12 13.78
N ASP A 59 1.86 20.12 13.06
CA ASP A 59 3.11 20.16 12.27
C ASP A 59 2.92 19.41 10.93
N GLY A 60 1.81 19.71 10.24
CA GLY A 60 1.45 19.08 8.96
C GLY A 60 0.89 17.66 9.07
N SER A 61 0.53 17.09 7.92
CA SER A 61 -0.08 15.76 7.79
C SER A 61 0.35 15.01 6.53
N GLY A 62 1.50 15.39 5.95
CA GLY A 62 2.02 14.82 4.71
C GLY A 62 1.20 15.25 3.49
N MET A 63 1.14 14.41 2.45
CA MET A 63 0.28 14.70 1.31
C MET A 63 -1.18 14.74 1.73
N GLU A 64 -1.86 15.84 1.41
CA GLU A 64 -3.28 16.02 1.71
C GLU A 64 -4.09 16.04 0.42
N LEU A 65 -5.10 15.18 0.37
CA LEU A 65 -6.09 15.12 -0.71
C LEU A 65 -7.38 15.74 -0.20
N ARG A 66 -8.05 16.50 -1.06
CA ARG A 66 -9.33 17.15 -0.77
C ARG A 66 -10.28 16.95 -1.92
N GLN A 67 -11.56 16.87 -1.58
CA GLN A 67 -12.63 16.80 -2.57
C GLN A 67 -12.41 15.70 -3.61
N VAL A 68 -12.12 14.48 -3.16
CA VAL A 68 -11.85 13.35 -4.05
C VAL A 68 -13.16 12.89 -4.66
N HIS A 69 -13.21 12.80 -5.98
CA HIS A 69 -14.35 12.31 -6.75
C HIS A 69 -13.95 11.11 -7.60
N PHE A 70 -14.83 10.12 -7.66
CA PHE A 70 -14.75 8.97 -8.56
C PHE A 70 -15.96 8.99 -9.50
N LYS A 71 -15.74 9.05 -10.81
CA LYS A 71 -16.78 9.15 -11.86
C LYS A 71 -17.81 10.27 -11.58
N GLY A 72 -17.36 11.40 -11.05
CA GLY A 72 -18.21 12.55 -10.68
C GLY A 72 -18.98 12.38 -9.36
N HIS A 73 -18.82 11.27 -8.66
CA HIS A 73 -19.35 11.06 -7.31
C HIS A 73 -18.32 11.48 -6.28
N ARG A 74 -18.70 12.32 -5.31
CA ARG A 74 -17.84 12.64 -4.18
C ARG A 74 -17.55 11.38 -3.36
N VAL A 75 -16.29 11.18 -2.99
CA VAL A 75 -15.78 10.04 -2.21
C VAL A 75 -15.25 10.52 -0.85
N LEU A 76 -14.30 11.45 -0.85
CA LEU A 76 -13.67 12.00 0.36
C LEU A 76 -13.75 13.52 0.37
N ASN A 77 -14.03 14.09 1.55
CA ASN A 77 -13.79 15.51 1.82
C ASN A 77 -12.31 15.81 2.00
N ARG A 78 -11.63 14.96 2.78
CA ARG A 78 -10.19 15.03 3.05
C ARG A 78 -9.61 13.63 3.28
N ALA A 79 -8.41 13.39 2.79
CA ALA A 79 -7.57 12.27 3.21
C ALA A 79 -6.13 12.75 3.42
N HIS A 80 -5.53 12.38 4.55
CA HIS A 80 -4.17 12.79 4.94
C HIS A 80 -3.66 11.87 6.07
N ALA A 81 -2.44 12.07 6.55
CA ALA A 81 -1.87 11.27 7.64
C ALA A 81 -1.32 12.18 8.75
N PRO A 82 -2.15 12.67 9.68
CA PRO A 82 -1.79 13.72 10.62
C PRO A 82 -0.96 13.27 11.83
N MET A 83 -0.76 11.96 12.04
CA MET A 83 0.02 11.44 13.17
C MET A 83 1.10 10.48 12.69
N LEU A 84 2.33 10.75 13.10
CA LEU A 84 3.51 9.94 12.82
C LEU A 84 4.40 9.88 14.06
N PHE A 85 4.90 8.70 14.37
CA PHE A 85 5.69 8.46 15.57
C PHE A 85 6.90 7.60 15.23
N ALA A 86 8.06 7.92 15.81
CA ALA A 86 9.24 7.07 15.84
C ALA A 86 9.51 6.62 17.29
N GLU A 87 9.14 5.37 17.59
CA GLU A 87 9.26 4.75 18.90
C GLU A 87 10.55 3.95 19.02
N TYR A 88 11.55 4.40 19.78
CA TYR A 88 12.75 3.60 20.00
C TYR A 88 12.59 2.60 21.14
N ASN A 89 13.29 1.46 21.04
CA ASN A 89 13.47 0.48 22.10
C ASN A 89 14.38 1.04 23.22
N GLY A 90 13.88 2.06 23.92
CA GLY A 90 14.61 2.84 24.93
C GLY A 90 13.78 4.03 25.43
N SER A 91 14.45 5.05 25.96
CA SER A 91 13.77 6.27 26.43
C SER A 91 13.49 7.28 25.31
N THR A 92 14.16 7.16 24.17
CA THR A 92 14.01 8.06 23.03
C THR A 92 12.71 7.77 22.32
N CYS A 93 11.99 8.81 21.97
CA CYS A 93 10.81 8.69 21.14
C CYS A 93 10.47 10.04 20.51
N TYR A 94 9.99 10.01 19.28
CA TYR A 94 9.63 11.20 18.51
C TYR A 94 8.19 11.11 18.01
N ARG A 95 7.47 12.22 18.11
CA ARG A 95 6.25 12.47 17.34
C ARG A 95 6.66 13.34 16.16
N ASP A 96 6.88 12.70 15.03
CA ASP A 96 7.57 13.30 13.89
C ASP A 96 6.67 14.25 13.11
N TRP A 97 7.27 15.35 12.66
CA TRP A 97 6.63 16.37 11.84
C TRP A 97 6.47 15.91 10.38
N LYS A 98 5.47 16.47 9.70
CA LYS A 98 5.08 16.11 8.33
C LYS A 98 4.78 17.32 7.46
N ASP A 99 5.35 18.46 7.80
CA ASP A 99 5.23 19.75 7.11
C ASP A 99 6.48 20.12 6.29
N ASP A 100 7.61 19.43 6.46
CA ASP A 100 8.82 19.70 5.69
C ASP A 100 8.87 18.83 4.42
N ASN A 101 8.84 19.46 3.24
CA ASN A 101 8.98 18.72 2.00
C ASN A 101 10.43 18.27 1.83
N ALA A 102 10.64 17.07 1.28
CA ALA A 102 11.97 16.54 1.00
C ALA A 102 12.19 16.25 -0.48
N ASN A 103 13.45 16.32 -0.91
CA ASN A 103 13.81 16.05 -2.29
C ASN A 103 13.76 14.57 -2.62
N PHE A 104 13.16 14.24 -3.75
CA PHE A 104 13.16 12.91 -4.35
C PHE A 104 13.40 13.03 -5.86
N LEU A 105 13.79 11.93 -6.50
CA LEU A 105 14.10 11.90 -7.93
C LEU A 105 12.81 11.65 -8.70
N SER A 106 12.52 12.48 -9.71
CA SER A 106 11.35 12.29 -10.58
C SER A 106 11.59 12.84 -11.97
N ASP A 107 10.91 12.27 -12.96
CA ASP A 107 10.86 12.81 -14.32
C ASP A 107 10.19 14.19 -14.31
N ASN A 108 10.79 15.15 -15.01
CA ASN A 108 10.29 16.51 -15.14
C ASN A 108 8.87 16.55 -15.74
N ALA A 109 8.48 15.53 -16.51
CA ALA A 109 7.16 15.38 -17.12
C ALA A 109 6.02 15.12 -16.11
N VAL A 110 6.33 14.80 -14.85
CA VAL A 110 5.32 14.48 -13.82
C VAL A 110 5.39 15.40 -12.59
N GLN A 111 6.33 16.34 -12.54
CA GLN A 111 6.55 17.22 -11.39
C GLN A 111 5.43 18.26 -11.25
N ASN A 112 4.56 18.10 -10.23
CA ASN A 112 3.39 18.93 -9.93
C ASN A 112 2.31 19.00 -11.03
N HIS A 113 2.31 18.06 -11.97
CA HIS A 113 1.27 17.95 -13.00
C HIS A 113 1.16 16.51 -13.49
N LEU A 114 -0.04 16.12 -13.92
CA LEU A 114 -0.27 14.81 -14.52
C LEU A 114 0.57 14.64 -15.79
N GLY A 115 1.31 13.54 -15.86
CA GLY A 115 2.07 13.17 -17.05
C GLY A 115 2.48 11.70 -17.02
N ILE A 116 3.16 11.27 -18.07
CA ILE A 116 3.73 9.92 -18.16
C ILE A 116 5.21 10.03 -17.82
N SER A 117 5.65 9.30 -16.81
CA SER A 117 7.07 9.22 -16.45
C SER A 117 7.79 8.26 -17.40
N LEU A 118 8.92 8.68 -17.96
CA LEU A 118 9.72 7.85 -18.86
C LEU A 118 11.00 7.38 -18.20
N ASP A 119 11.68 8.30 -17.51
CA ASP A 119 12.96 8.03 -16.88
C ASP A 119 13.21 8.94 -15.66
N PRO A 120 13.22 8.41 -14.42
CA PRO A 120 12.91 7.02 -14.07
C PRO A 120 11.43 6.69 -14.36
N GLN A 121 11.10 5.40 -14.56
CA GLN A 121 9.71 4.97 -14.79
C GLN A 121 8.76 5.34 -13.64
N ASN A 122 9.29 5.41 -12.42
CA ASN A 122 8.57 5.87 -11.25
C ASN A 122 9.41 6.86 -10.44
N ALA A 123 8.76 7.83 -9.80
CA ALA A 123 9.36 8.68 -8.80
C ALA A 123 10.07 7.83 -7.74
N THR A 124 11.34 8.13 -7.50
CA THR A 124 12.21 7.37 -6.59
C THR A 124 12.48 8.19 -5.34
N THR A 125 12.03 7.70 -4.19
CA THR A 125 12.29 8.28 -2.87
C THR A 125 13.50 7.63 -2.19
N SER A 126 13.85 8.13 -1.00
CA SER A 126 14.83 7.47 -0.13
C SER A 126 14.40 6.05 0.25
N CYS A 127 13.09 5.78 0.37
CA CYS A 127 12.60 4.42 0.61
C CYS A 127 12.88 3.58 -0.64
N ASP A 128 12.44 4.01 -1.82
CA ASP A 128 12.59 3.21 -3.04
C ASP A 128 14.06 2.84 -3.35
N ARG A 129 15.02 3.69 -2.96
CA ARG A 129 16.45 3.41 -3.09
C ARG A 129 17.02 2.44 -2.04
N SER A 130 16.42 2.39 -0.85
CA SER A 130 16.95 1.76 0.36
C SER A 130 16.79 0.23 0.35
N ASP A 131 17.78 -0.48 -0.18
CA ASP A 131 17.78 -1.94 -0.36
C ASP A 131 18.83 -2.70 0.49
N LYS A 132 19.63 -2.00 1.30
CA LYS A 132 20.70 -2.61 2.09
C LYS A 132 20.50 -2.32 3.57
N PRO A 133 20.77 -3.29 4.46
CA PRO A 133 20.46 -3.19 5.89
C PRO A 133 21.28 -2.13 6.64
N LEU A 134 22.42 -1.70 6.11
CA LEU A 134 23.37 -0.82 6.79
C LEU A 134 23.76 0.43 5.99
N ILE A 135 23.35 0.52 4.72
CA ILE A 135 23.83 1.57 3.82
C ILE A 135 22.78 2.68 3.74
N SER A 136 23.19 3.90 4.05
CA SER A 136 22.44 5.08 3.64
C SER A 136 22.92 5.57 2.28
N TYR A 137 21.96 5.96 1.46
CA TYR A 137 22.20 6.46 0.12
C TYR A 137 22.27 8.00 0.05
N GLY A 138 22.16 8.70 1.18
CA GLY A 138 22.19 10.15 1.21
C GLY A 138 20.86 10.79 0.84
N ASN A 139 20.89 12.10 0.58
CA ASN A 139 19.77 12.80 -0.04
C ASN A 139 19.74 12.53 -1.55
N CYS A 140 18.63 12.89 -2.21
CA CYS A 140 18.50 12.85 -3.67
C CYS A 140 19.75 13.47 -4.36
N PRO A 141 20.34 12.84 -5.39
CA PRO A 141 19.82 11.72 -6.19
C PRO A 141 20.21 10.32 -5.65
N PHE A 142 20.48 10.21 -4.36
CA PHE A 142 20.69 8.93 -3.66
C PHE A 142 21.83 8.07 -4.23
N GLN A 143 22.87 8.74 -4.73
CA GLN A 143 24.03 8.10 -5.39
C GLN A 143 23.62 7.21 -6.58
N LEU A 144 22.46 7.47 -7.22
CA LEU A 144 22.01 6.74 -8.39
C LEU A 144 22.87 7.11 -9.61
N PRO A 145 23.57 6.14 -10.24
CA PRO A 145 24.36 6.40 -11.43
C PRO A 145 23.46 6.89 -12.57
N GLY A 146 23.89 7.94 -13.26
CA GLY A 146 23.14 8.48 -14.40
C GLY A 146 22.06 9.47 -14.02
N TYR A 147 21.89 9.83 -12.74
CA TYR A 147 20.99 10.90 -12.31
C TYR A 147 21.72 11.99 -11.51
N PRO A 148 21.24 13.25 -11.56
CA PRO A 148 20.19 13.72 -12.47
C PRO A 148 20.61 13.65 -13.94
N ASN A 149 19.64 13.66 -14.85
CA ASN A 149 19.87 13.63 -16.29
C ASN A 149 19.04 14.69 -17.02
N ALA A 150 18.87 14.56 -18.34
CA ALA A 150 18.17 15.55 -19.15
C ALA A 150 16.64 15.59 -18.89
N THR A 151 16.06 14.52 -18.36
CA THR A 151 14.61 14.37 -18.16
C THR A 151 14.23 14.21 -16.70
N ALA A 152 15.15 13.88 -15.80
CA ALA A 152 14.88 13.78 -14.36
C ALA A 152 15.89 14.54 -13.49
N ASP A 153 15.38 15.14 -12.43
CA ASP A 153 16.17 15.85 -11.41
C ASP A 153 15.58 15.63 -10.01
N CYS A 154 16.30 16.09 -9.00
CA CYS A 154 15.84 16.17 -7.63
C CYS A 154 14.82 17.28 -7.48
N PHE A 155 13.64 16.90 -7.00
CA PHE A 155 12.45 17.72 -6.98
C PHE A 155 11.77 17.70 -5.61
N THR A 156 11.12 18.80 -5.28
CA THR A 156 10.27 18.96 -4.09
C THR A 156 8.85 19.28 -4.53
N GLY A 157 7.87 18.48 -4.11
CA GLY A 157 6.46 18.65 -4.45
C GLY A 157 5.78 17.30 -4.62
N VAL A 158 4.79 17.21 -5.51
CA VAL A 158 4.08 15.94 -5.80
C VAL A 158 4.36 15.53 -7.24
N ALA A 159 4.92 14.34 -7.44
CA ALA A 159 4.97 13.71 -8.77
C ALA A 159 3.62 13.04 -9.06
N VAL A 160 3.05 13.27 -10.24
CA VAL A 160 1.72 12.77 -10.62
C VAL A 160 1.82 11.96 -11.91
N GLU A 161 1.81 10.64 -11.75
CA GLU A 161 2.25 9.67 -12.76
C GLU A 161 1.03 8.92 -13.32
N ASP A 162 0.80 9.05 -14.62
CA ASP A 162 -0.21 8.29 -15.37
C ASP A 162 0.35 6.90 -15.74
N GLY A 163 -0.13 5.86 -15.06
CA GLY A 163 0.21 4.47 -15.33
C GLY A 163 -0.67 3.82 -16.41
N GLY A 164 -1.66 4.54 -16.94
CA GLY A 164 -2.61 4.05 -17.94
C GLY A 164 -3.86 3.42 -17.34
N ASP A 165 -3.73 2.47 -16.41
CA ASP A 165 -4.84 1.86 -15.66
C ASP A 165 -4.98 2.42 -14.23
N HIS A 166 -4.04 3.29 -13.82
CA HIS A 166 -4.04 4.00 -12.56
C HIS A 166 -3.31 5.35 -12.66
N VAL A 167 -3.49 6.20 -11.66
CA VAL A 167 -2.64 7.38 -11.42
C VAL A 167 -2.01 7.29 -10.04
N THR A 168 -0.72 7.59 -9.95
CA THR A 168 0.05 7.59 -8.71
C THR A 168 0.50 9.00 -8.36
N LEU A 169 0.21 9.44 -7.14
CA LEU A 169 0.77 10.66 -6.57
C LEU A 169 1.87 10.26 -5.59
N THR A 170 3.09 10.75 -5.80
CA THR A 170 4.25 10.45 -4.94
C THR A 170 4.85 11.75 -4.38
N THR A 171 5.10 11.81 -3.07
CA THR A 171 5.90 12.86 -2.42
C THR A 171 6.79 12.26 -1.32
N GLN A 172 7.83 13.01 -0.94
CA GLN A 172 8.64 12.73 0.24
C GLN A 172 8.56 13.90 1.23
N HIS A 173 8.56 13.60 2.53
CA HIS A 173 8.72 14.57 3.61
C HIS A 173 9.82 14.12 4.56
N ALA A 174 10.42 15.08 5.27
CA ALA A 174 11.50 14.80 6.20
C ALA A 174 11.08 15.03 7.64
N ALA A 175 11.52 14.14 8.53
CA ALA A 175 11.66 14.44 9.94
C ALA A 175 13.12 14.28 10.37
N ALA A 176 13.88 15.38 10.28
CA ALA A 176 15.33 15.37 10.43
C ALA A 176 16.01 14.37 9.46
N TRP A 177 16.56 13.26 9.96
CA TRP A 177 17.22 12.23 9.14
C TRP A 177 16.23 11.24 8.50
N TYR A 178 15.02 11.13 9.03
CA TYR A 178 14.00 10.26 8.46
C TYR A 178 13.38 10.88 7.22
N GLN A 179 13.19 10.05 6.20
CA GLN A 179 12.66 10.41 4.89
C GLN A 179 11.45 9.53 4.61
N TYR A 180 10.26 10.11 4.72
CA TYR A 180 9.01 9.37 4.61
C TYR A 180 8.39 9.56 3.23
N THR A 181 8.08 8.44 2.58
CA THR A 181 7.31 8.41 1.33
C THR A 181 5.84 8.46 1.68
N ALA A 182 5.11 9.38 1.05
CA ALA A 182 3.66 9.36 1.01
C ALA A 182 3.25 9.17 -0.45
N ARG A 183 2.61 8.03 -0.72
CA ARG A 183 2.14 7.68 -2.06
C ARG A 183 0.66 7.35 -2.01
N TRP A 184 -0.09 7.76 -3.03
CA TRP A 184 -1.49 7.39 -3.21
C TRP A 184 -1.70 6.95 -4.65
N THR A 185 -2.20 5.74 -4.84
CA THR A 185 -2.54 5.20 -6.14
C THR A 185 -4.06 5.13 -6.30
N PHE A 186 -4.57 5.57 -7.44
CA PHE A 186 -6.00 5.56 -7.79
C PHE A 186 -6.20 4.79 -9.09
N TYR A 187 -6.91 3.67 -9.04
CA TYR A 187 -7.11 2.76 -10.17
C TYR A 187 -8.38 3.11 -10.96
N ALA A 188 -8.41 2.75 -12.25
CA ALA A 188 -9.57 2.98 -13.10
C ALA A 188 -10.85 2.25 -12.63
N ASP A 189 -10.68 1.15 -11.91
CA ASP A 189 -11.76 0.37 -11.29
C ASP A 189 -12.33 1.01 -10.00
N GLY A 190 -11.69 2.08 -9.51
CA GLY A 190 -12.11 2.82 -8.32
C GLY A 190 -11.36 2.47 -7.03
N ARG A 191 -10.41 1.52 -7.06
CA ARG A 191 -9.53 1.25 -5.90
C ARG A 191 -8.65 2.45 -5.55
N MET A 192 -8.38 2.61 -4.26
CA MET A 192 -7.43 3.58 -3.72
C MET A 192 -6.40 2.85 -2.85
N GLU A 193 -5.13 3.17 -3.00
CA GLU A 193 -4.03 2.56 -2.23
C GLU A 193 -3.13 3.65 -1.65
N PRO A 194 -3.36 4.07 -0.38
CA PRO A 194 -2.39 4.87 0.34
C PRO A 194 -1.21 4.02 0.79
N GLU A 195 0.01 4.48 0.54
CA GLU A 195 1.24 3.83 0.95
C GLU A 195 2.09 4.78 1.82
N PHE A 196 2.55 4.25 2.95
CA PHE A 196 3.55 4.85 3.81
C PHE A 196 4.87 4.10 3.60
N GLY A 197 5.92 4.82 3.23
CA GLY A 197 7.25 4.27 3.08
C GLY A 197 8.26 4.91 4.04
N PHE A 198 9.12 4.10 4.63
CA PHE A 198 10.20 4.54 5.50
C PHE A 198 11.58 4.56 4.79
N GLY A 199 12.30 5.66 4.90
CA GLY A 199 13.70 5.80 4.48
C GLY A 199 14.53 6.65 5.45
N ASN A 200 15.85 6.63 5.29
CA ASN A 200 16.79 7.34 6.15
C ASN A 200 18.00 7.86 5.34
N ASN A 201 18.29 9.15 5.44
CA ASN A 201 19.25 9.83 4.57
C ASN A 201 20.71 9.82 5.06
N ASP A 202 21.00 9.46 6.31
CA ASP A 202 22.38 9.53 6.82
C ASP A 202 22.79 8.38 7.76
N GLY A 203 21.86 7.46 8.06
CA GLY A 203 22.09 6.32 8.94
C GLY A 203 21.83 6.60 10.42
N THR A 204 21.45 7.82 10.80
CA THR A 204 21.15 8.15 12.20
C THR A 204 20.02 7.28 12.73
N GLY A 205 20.20 6.69 13.90
CA GLY A 205 19.21 5.80 14.52
C GLY A 205 19.25 4.35 14.03
N ASN A 206 20.13 3.99 13.09
CA ASN A 206 20.20 2.62 12.55
C ASN A 206 20.79 1.57 13.53
N GLU A 207 21.38 2.01 14.64
CA GLU A 207 21.99 1.16 15.68
C GLU A 207 21.03 0.79 16.81
N THR A 208 19.79 1.30 16.81
CA THR A 208 18.80 1.02 17.85
C THR A 208 17.50 0.57 17.22
N THR A 209 16.98 -0.58 17.67
CA THR A 209 15.68 -1.08 17.20
C THR A 209 14.57 -0.07 17.51
N HIS A 210 13.72 0.25 16.54
CA HIS A 210 12.63 1.21 16.69
C HIS A 210 11.48 0.95 15.72
N TRP A 211 10.34 1.60 15.95
CA TRP A 211 9.14 1.50 15.11
C TRP A 211 8.73 2.86 14.58
N HIS A 212 8.18 2.87 13.37
CA HIS A 212 7.47 4.02 12.84
C HIS A 212 5.99 3.71 12.74
N HIS A 213 5.15 4.55 13.32
CA HIS A 213 3.70 4.40 13.35
C HIS A 213 3.04 5.53 12.58
N ASN A 214 2.35 5.21 11.49
CA ASN A 214 1.64 6.19 10.67
C ASN A 214 0.14 5.97 10.78
N TYR A 215 -0.62 7.04 11.02
CA TYR A 215 -2.07 7.02 11.05
C TYR A 215 -2.63 7.89 9.93
N TRP A 216 -3.28 7.27 8.95
CA TRP A 216 -4.14 7.99 8.02
C TRP A 216 -5.44 8.39 8.70
N ARG A 217 -6.01 9.50 8.24
CA ARG A 217 -7.33 9.99 8.59
C ARG A 217 -8.08 10.31 7.29
N MET A 218 -9.27 9.75 7.14
CA MET A 218 -10.08 9.82 5.92
C MET A 218 -11.51 10.26 6.27
N GLU A 219 -11.93 11.40 5.74
CA GLU A 219 -13.27 11.95 5.92
C GLU A 219 -14.13 11.61 4.71
N PHE A 220 -14.95 10.55 4.80
CA PHE A 220 -15.82 10.13 3.70
C PHE A 220 -16.99 11.11 3.51
N ALA A 221 -17.33 11.34 2.24
CA ALA A 221 -18.40 12.21 1.81
C ALA A 221 -19.16 11.60 0.61
N ILE A 222 -19.45 10.29 0.70
CA ILE A 222 -19.91 9.48 -0.44
C ILE A 222 -21.22 10.03 -1.00
N ASP A 223 -21.25 10.30 -2.30
CA ASP A 223 -22.39 10.90 -3.01
C ASP A 223 -22.84 12.25 -2.41
N ASN A 224 -21.86 13.06 -1.98
CA ASN A 224 -22.07 14.36 -1.34
C ASN A 224 -22.83 14.27 0.00
N SER A 225 -22.84 13.09 0.62
CA SER A 225 -23.36 12.89 1.97
C SER A 225 -22.21 12.77 2.97
N VAL A 226 -22.25 13.59 4.02
CA VAL A 226 -21.39 13.39 5.20
C VAL A 226 -21.92 12.28 6.11
N GLU A 227 -23.20 11.94 5.99
CA GLU A 227 -23.87 10.87 6.74
C GLU A 227 -23.55 9.52 6.08
N ASN A 228 -22.54 8.84 6.61
CA ASN A 228 -22.09 7.53 6.13
C ASN A 228 -22.27 6.48 7.22
N VAL A 229 -22.53 5.24 6.82
CA VAL A 229 -22.62 4.09 7.72
C VAL A 229 -21.29 3.36 7.71
N ILE A 230 -20.73 3.14 8.89
CA ILE A 230 -19.51 2.36 9.10
C ILE A 230 -19.89 0.98 9.61
N SER A 231 -19.28 -0.07 9.07
CA SER A 231 -19.54 -1.44 9.48
C SER A 231 -18.26 -2.21 9.76
N ILE A 232 -18.32 -3.13 10.73
CA ILE A 232 -17.33 -4.18 10.97
C ILE A 232 -17.97 -5.48 10.51
N ASP A 233 -17.36 -6.18 9.55
CA ASP A 233 -17.88 -7.45 9.02
C ASP A 233 -19.35 -7.40 8.59
N ASN A 234 -19.72 -6.30 7.92
CA ASN A 234 -21.08 -5.99 7.49
C ASN A 234 -22.09 -5.75 8.64
N VAL A 235 -21.62 -5.57 9.88
CA VAL A 235 -22.41 -5.15 11.02
C VAL A 235 -22.24 -3.65 11.24
N ASP A 236 -23.32 -2.91 11.01
CA ASP A 236 -23.38 -1.45 11.18
C ASP A 236 -23.09 -1.03 12.62
N GLN A 237 -22.19 -0.06 12.77
CA GLN A 237 -21.84 0.55 14.03
C GLN A 237 -22.59 1.87 14.20
N THR A 238 -23.02 2.16 15.43
CA THR A 238 -23.82 3.38 15.74
C THR A 238 -23.12 4.36 16.67
N THR A 239 -22.01 3.92 17.26
CA THR A 239 -21.16 4.64 18.20
C THR A 239 -19.72 4.48 17.74
N GLU A 240 -18.88 5.46 18.06
CA GLU A 240 -17.45 5.41 17.80
C GLU A 240 -16.82 4.14 18.35
N PHE A 241 -15.77 3.67 17.68
CA PHE A 241 -15.03 2.48 18.10
C PHE A 241 -13.56 2.57 17.70
N SER A 242 -12.73 1.88 18.46
CA SER A 242 -11.40 1.43 18.06
C SER A 242 -11.42 -0.08 17.82
N ASP A 243 -10.56 -0.54 16.92
CA ASP A 243 -10.48 -1.96 16.55
C ASP A 243 -9.05 -2.37 16.19
N LEU A 244 -8.83 -3.69 16.14
CA LEU A 244 -7.58 -4.33 15.76
C LEU A 244 -7.73 -5.14 14.49
N ARG A 245 -6.66 -5.23 13.71
CA ARG A 245 -6.60 -6.22 12.64
C ARG A 245 -6.53 -7.62 13.22
N ASP A 246 -7.36 -8.51 12.69
CA ASP A 246 -7.31 -9.95 12.94
C ASP A 246 -7.53 -10.68 11.61
N VAL A 247 -6.50 -11.36 11.13
CA VAL A 247 -6.51 -12.10 9.85
C VAL A 247 -7.38 -13.36 9.87
N THR A 248 -7.84 -13.79 11.05
CA THR A 248 -8.68 -14.98 11.25
C THR A 248 -9.98 -14.71 12.03
N GLY A 249 -10.17 -13.49 12.51
CA GLY A 249 -11.26 -13.11 13.41
C GLY A 249 -12.59 -12.82 12.73
N GLY A 250 -12.58 -12.66 11.40
CA GLY A 250 -13.75 -12.31 10.60
C GLY A 250 -14.64 -13.51 10.23
N PRO A 251 -15.76 -13.26 9.53
CA PRO A 251 -16.70 -14.27 9.08
C PRO A 251 -16.03 -15.39 8.28
N GLY A 252 -16.34 -16.64 8.63
CA GLY A 252 -15.76 -17.80 7.96
C GLY A 252 -14.28 -18.08 8.29
N GLY A 253 -13.71 -17.38 9.28
CA GLY A 253 -12.30 -17.52 9.68
C GLY A 253 -11.33 -16.73 8.81
N GLY A 254 -11.83 -15.77 8.03
CA GLY A 254 -11.03 -14.81 7.27
C GLY A 254 -10.69 -13.55 8.07
N PRO A 255 -10.12 -12.51 7.43
CA PRO A 255 -9.79 -11.26 8.11
C PRO A 255 -11.05 -10.49 8.52
N VAL A 256 -10.95 -9.77 9.63
CA VAL A 256 -11.91 -8.71 9.97
C VAL A 256 -11.87 -7.63 8.90
N THR A 257 -13.04 -7.13 8.52
CA THR A 257 -13.21 -6.13 7.46
C THR A 257 -13.95 -4.90 7.96
N TRP A 258 -13.55 -3.73 7.49
CA TRP A 258 -14.23 -2.46 7.77
C TRP A 258 -14.75 -1.85 6.47
N SER A 259 -15.92 -1.23 6.53
CA SER A 259 -16.48 -0.55 5.37
C SER A 259 -17.18 0.74 5.74
N VAL A 260 -17.23 1.67 4.79
CA VAL A 260 -17.97 2.93 4.88
C VAL A 260 -18.87 3.02 3.67
N ARG A 261 -20.16 3.29 3.86
CA ARG A 261 -21.12 3.43 2.74
C ARG A 261 -22.11 4.56 2.94
N ASN A 262 -22.58 5.10 1.82
CA ASN A 262 -23.80 5.88 1.80
C ASN A 262 -25.01 4.93 1.86
N ALA A 263 -25.80 5.01 2.93
CA ALA A 263 -26.95 4.11 3.13
C ALA A 263 -28.08 4.29 2.10
N THR A 264 -28.15 5.44 1.43
CA THR A 264 -29.19 5.74 0.44
C THR A 264 -28.84 5.16 -0.92
N THR A 265 -27.60 5.31 -1.37
CA THR A 265 -27.16 4.86 -2.69
C THR A 265 -26.61 3.43 -2.67
N GLY A 266 -26.09 2.99 -1.52
CA GLY A 266 -25.38 1.72 -1.38
C GLY A 266 -23.92 1.77 -1.87
N ASN A 267 -23.45 2.91 -2.37
CA ASN A 267 -22.05 3.11 -2.73
C ASN A 267 -21.18 3.18 -1.49
N GLY A 268 -19.99 2.59 -1.54
CA GLY A 268 -19.11 2.51 -0.40
C GLY A 268 -17.70 2.07 -0.75
N TYR A 269 -16.90 1.97 0.30
CA TYR A 269 -15.52 1.47 0.27
C TYR A 269 -15.29 0.49 1.40
N ARG A 270 -14.58 -0.60 1.11
CA ARG A 270 -14.10 -1.59 2.08
C ARG A 270 -12.59 -1.44 2.23
N PHE A 271 -12.11 -1.52 3.47
CA PHE A 271 -10.69 -1.52 3.79
C PHE A 271 -10.19 -2.94 3.84
N GLU A 272 -9.12 -3.19 3.09
CA GLU A 272 -8.46 -4.48 3.03
C GLU A 272 -6.99 -4.30 3.41
N PRO A 273 -6.58 -4.75 4.60
CA PRO A 273 -5.19 -4.70 5.00
C PRO A 273 -4.29 -5.46 4.01
N GLY A 274 -3.15 -4.88 3.66
CA GLY A 274 -2.13 -5.61 2.91
C GLY A 274 -1.48 -6.71 3.78
N PRO A 275 -0.76 -7.69 3.20
CA PRO A 275 -0.06 -8.72 3.96
C PRO A 275 0.89 -8.12 4.97
N GLU A 276 1.59 -7.08 4.54
CA GLU A 276 2.65 -6.47 5.31
C GLU A 276 2.12 -5.73 6.55
N ASP A 277 0.85 -5.31 6.50
CA ASP A 277 0.15 -4.63 7.60
C ASP A 277 -0.09 -5.57 8.80
N SER A 278 -0.09 -6.88 8.57
CA SER A 278 -0.26 -7.91 9.60
C SER A 278 1.05 -8.48 10.14
N LEU A 279 2.21 -8.06 9.60
CA LEU A 279 3.52 -8.57 10.00
C LEU A 279 3.93 -8.16 11.42
N LEU A 280 3.41 -7.03 11.89
CA LEU A 280 3.66 -6.53 13.23
C LEU A 280 2.35 -6.54 14.01
N ALA A 281 2.36 -7.23 15.14
CA ALA A 281 1.23 -7.19 16.04
C ALA A 281 1.05 -5.76 16.60
N PRO A 282 -0.19 -5.35 16.92
CA PRO A 282 -0.41 -4.19 17.77
C PRO A 282 0.46 -4.28 19.02
N ASN A 283 1.08 -3.17 19.41
CA ASN A 283 2.04 -3.14 20.53
C ASN A 283 3.21 -4.14 20.39
N ASP A 284 3.77 -4.34 19.18
CA ASP A 284 4.96 -5.18 18.95
C ASP A 284 6.13 -4.80 19.87
N SER A 285 6.30 -3.51 20.20
CA SER A 285 7.33 -3.02 21.12
C SER A 285 7.14 -3.45 22.57
N GLY A 286 5.91 -3.83 22.96
CA GLY A 286 5.51 -4.17 24.33
C GLY A 286 5.36 -2.98 25.28
N ARG A 287 5.45 -1.73 24.78
CA ARG A 287 5.43 -0.51 25.61
C ARG A 287 4.05 0.11 25.81
N GLY A 288 3.06 -0.34 25.04
CA GLY A 288 1.66 0.06 25.16
C GLY A 288 1.35 1.44 24.60
N PHE A 289 2.15 1.95 23.65
CA PHE A 289 1.96 3.29 23.07
C PHE A 289 1.04 3.30 21.85
N HIS A 290 0.95 2.20 21.12
CA HIS A 290 0.15 2.06 19.90
C HIS A 290 -0.65 0.76 19.97
N ASN A 291 -1.89 0.87 20.46
CA ASN A 291 -2.74 -0.29 20.80
C ASN A 291 -3.97 -0.45 19.90
N VAL A 292 -4.08 0.36 18.85
CA VAL A 292 -5.23 0.38 17.93
C VAL A 292 -4.73 0.38 16.49
N ASP A 293 -5.44 -0.31 15.61
CA ASP A 293 -5.18 -0.29 14.16
C ASP A 293 -6.19 0.56 13.41
N ILE A 294 -7.44 0.53 13.87
CA ILE A 294 -8.57 1.17 13.23
C ILE A 294 -9.30 2.02 14.25
N MET A 295 -9.75 3.20 13.82
CA MET A 295 -10.71 3.98 14.59
C MET A 295 -11.76 4.56 13.64
N ALA A 296 -13.00 4.60 14.12
CA ALA A 296 -14.08 5.31 13.46
C ALA A 296 -14.67 6.31 14.44
N THR A 297 -14.56 7.59 14.12
CA THR A 297 -15.00 8.68 14.98
C THR A 297 -16.02 9.56 14.29
N ARG A 298 -16.75 10.34 15.07
CA ARG A 298 -17.47 11.48 14.56
C ARG A 298 -16.45 12.50 14.05
N GLN A 299 -16.70 13.06 12.88
CA GLN A 299 -15.85 14.13 12.36
C GLN A 299 -16.12 15.44 13.11
N HIS A 300 -15.03 16.06 13.58
CA HIS A 300 -15.01 17.42 14.08
C HIS A 300 -14.06 18.30 13.27
N ASP A 301 -14.47 19.55 13.06
CA ASP A 301 -13.64 20.53 12.38
C ASP A 301 -12.40 20.87 13.22
N ASN A 302 -11.23 20.82 12.57
CA ASN A 302 -9.92 21.05 13.18
C ASN A 302 -9.48 19.99 14.21
N GLU A 303 -10.18 18.85 14.27
CA GLU A 303 -9.71 17.65 14.95
C GLU A 303 -8.96 16.77 13.95
N TYR A 304 -7.63 16.89 13.94
CA TYR A 304 -6.79 16.15 12.99
C TYR A 304 -6.20 14.88 13.61
N GLY A 305 -5.88 14.90 14.90
CA GLY A 305 -5.31 13.76 15.61
C GLY A 305 -5.72 13.79 17.07
N ASP A 306 -5.10 12.91 17.85
CA ASP A 306 -5.34 12.74 19.29
C ASP A 306 -5.05 13.99 20.15
N ARG A 307 -4.41 14.99 19.57
CA ARG A 307 -4.01 16.23 20.24
C ARG A 307 -4.07 17.43 19.30
N SER A 308 -4.20 18.63 19.88
CA SER A 308 -4.11 19.90 19.16
C SER A 308 -2.68 20.44 19.03
N ASP A 309 -1.71 19.80 19.69
CA ASP A 309 -0.28 20.09 19.66
C ASP A 309 0.51 18.86 19.19
N ASN A 310 1.77 19.05 18.78
CA ASN A 310 2.65 17.95 18.33
C ASN A 310 3.99 17.94 19.11
N PRO A 311 3.96 17.75 20.44
CA PRO A 311 5.16 17.77 21.25
C PRO A 311 6.02 16.54 20.95
N LEU A 312 7.26 16.78 20.53
CA LEU A 312 8.19 15.76 20.04
C LEU A 312 8.31 14.52 20.96
N GLY A 313 8.28 14.66 22.28
CA GLY A 313 8.42 13.53 23.22
C GLY A 313 7.14 12.74 23.55
N ALA A 314 5.97 13.11 23.01
CA ALA A 314 4.69 12.51 23.36
C ALA A 314 4.30 11.38 22.40
N CYS A 315 4.78 10.17 22.67
CA CYS A 315 4.65 9.06 21.73
C CYS A 315 3.51 8.09 21.93
N ALA A 316 2.86 8.12 23.10
CA ALA A 316 1.63 7.38 23.23
C ALA A 316 0.58 8.02 22.33
N MET A 317 -0.06 7.21 21.50
CA MET A 317 -1.27 7.59 20.81
C MET A 317 -2.42 7.52 21.83
N ASP A 318 -3.17 8.62 21.95
CA ASP A 318 -4.28 8.75 22.91
C ASP A 318 -5.63 8.56 22.19
N ASP A 319 -6.04 7.31 22.00
CA ASP A 319 -7.26 6.97 21.26
C ASP A 319 -8.54 7.37 21.99
N ASP A 320 -8.53 7.40 23.33
CA ASP A 320 -9.67 7.80 24.16
C ASP A 320 -10.13 9.25 23.89
N VAL A 321 -9.25 10.12 23.40
CA VAL A 321 -9.61 11.51 23.02
C VAL A 321 -10.42 11.53 21.72
N LEU A 322 -10.10 10.63 20.80
CA LEU A 322 -10.74 10.51 19.48
C LEU A 322 -12.00 9.63 19.52
N VAL A 323 -11.91 8.48 20.19
CA VAL A 323 -12.99 7.51 20.39
C VAL A 323 -13.58 7.74 21.77
N ASN A 324 -14.44 8.75 21.88
CA ASN A 324 -14.96 9.24 23.16
C ASN A 324 -16.45 8.93 23.37
N GLY A 325 -17.03 8.08 22.52
CA GLY A 325 -18.36 7.51 22.67
C GLY A 325 -19.47 8.32 22.00
N GLU A 326 -19.13 9.20 21.06
CA GLU A 326 -20.12 9.90 20.27
C GLU A 326 -20.88 8.97 19.32
N SER A 327 -22.02 9.45 18.83
CA SER A 327 -22.80 8.70 17.85
C SER A 327 -22.24 8.92 16.44
N LEU A 328 -22.12 7.84 15.68
CA LEU A 328 -21.77 7.84 14.25
C LEU A 328 -23.01 8.00 13.35
N VAL A 329 -24.22 8.03 13.92
CA VAL A 329 -25.47 8.10 13.16
C VAL A 329 -26.26 9.34 13.51
N GLY A 330 -26.87 9.95 12.50
CA GLY A 330 -27.75 11.11 12.68
C GLY A 330 -27.65 12.09 11.53
N THR A 331 -28.50 13.12 11.57
CA THR A 331 -28.52 14.15 10.54
C THR A 331 -27.31 15.06 10.63
N ASN A 332 -26.61 15.27 9.51
CA ASN A 332 -25.34 15.99 9.39
C ASN A 332 -24.24 15.48 10.35
N VAL A 333 -24.24 14.18 10.65
CA VAL A 333 -23.15 13.55 11.40
C VAL A 333 -22.11 13.07 10.39
N GLY A 334 -21.00 13.80 10.29
CA GLY A 334 -19.83 13.37 9.54
C GLY A 334 -19.03 12.30 10.29
N THR A 335 -18.27 11.49 9.57
CA THR A 335 -17.41 10.45 10.14
C THR A 335 -15.97 10.59 9.66
N ALA A 336 -15.01 10.33 10.55
CA ALA A 336 -13.60 10.20 10.21
C ALA A 336 -13.14 8.75 10.47
N PHE A 337 -12.49 8.16 9.48
CA PHE A 337 -11.92 6.82 9.58
C PHE A 337 -10.40 6.92 9.68
N TYR A 338 -9.82 6.22 10.64
CA TYR A 338 -8.38 6.18 10.85
C TYR A 338 -7.84 4.79 10.57
N TYR A 339 -6.72 4.73 9.85
CA TYR A 339 -6.02 3.50 9.53
C TYR A 339 -4.56 3.61 9.93
N HIS A 340 -4.10 2.71 10.79
CA HIS A 340 -2.75 2.68 11.32
C HIS A 340 -1.91 1.60 10.67
N VAL A 341 -0.66 1.93 10.37
CA VAL A 341 0.38 0.96 10.00
C VAL A 341 1.62 1.19 10.84
N SER A 342 2.36 0.11 11.06
CA SER A 342 3.65 0.15 11.71
C SER A 342 4.72 -0.53 10.86
N VAL A 343 5.95 -0.01 10.94
CA VAL A 343 7.15 -0.66 10.42
C VAL A 343 8.20 -0.70 11.53
N ARG A 344 9.00 -1.77 11.61
CA ARG A 344 10.08 -1.91 12.59
C ARG A 344 11.42 -1.86 11.89
N ASP A 345 12.30 -0.99 12.33
CA ASP A 345 13.73 -1.03 12.03
C ASP A 345 14.43 -1.87 13.07
N THR A 346 14.93 -3.04 12.66
CA THR A 346 15.67 -3.95 13.53
C THR A 346 17.15 -3.64 13.47
N SER A 347 17.82 -3.58 14.63
CA SER A 347 19.26 -3.32 14.75
C SER A 347 19.99 -4.48 15.43
N ASN A 348 21.30 -4.60 15.21
CA ASN A 348 22.24 -5.49 15.93
C ASN A 348 21.87 -6.98 16.00
N ASN A 349 20.92 -7.43 15.16
CA ASN A 349 20.30 -8.76 15.28
C ASN A 349 19.82 -9.03 16.72
N GLU A 350 19.06 -8.10 17.31
CA GLU A 350 18.72 -8.14 18.74
C GLU A 350 17.22 -8.34 19.03
N TRP A 351 16.40 -8.50 17.99
CA TRP A 351 14.95 -8.61 18.13
C TRP A 351 14.42 -10.03 17.86
N PRO A 352 13.41 -10.52 18.60
CA PRO A 352 12.75 -9.90 19.77
C PRO A 352 13.65 -9.81 21.00
N PRO A 353 13.32 -8.98 22.01
CA PRO A 353 14.16 -8.78 23.18
C PRO A 353 14.53 -10.11 23.85
N GLY A 354 15.82 -10.35 24.01
CA GLY A 354 16.34 -11.58 24.62
C GLY A 354 16.55 -12.74 23.66
N CYS A 355 16.35 -12.55 22.35
CA CYS A 355 16.79 -13.52 21.34
C CYS A 355 18.33 -13.69 21.37
N SER A 356 18.82 -14.78 20.79
CA SER A 356 20.27 -14.96 20.56
C SER A 356 20.54 -15.85 19.34
N GLY A 357 21.67 -15.59 18.67
CA GLY A 357 22.09 -16.36 17.50
C GLY A 357 21.12 -16.22 16.32
N GLY A 358 20.90 -17.30 15.58
CA GLY A 358 20.02 -17.31 14.40
C GLY A 358 18.52 -17.14 14.68
N ASN A 359 18.11 -17.05 15.95
CA ASN A 359 16.72 -16.79 16.33
C ASN A 359 16.39 -15.30 16.38
N CYS A 360 17.39 -14.44 16.26
CA CYS A 360 17.19 -13.00 16.16
C CYS A 360 16.91 -12.60 14.72
N LEU A 361 15.99 -11.66 14.56
CA LEU A 361 15.74 -11.02 13.29
C LEU A 361 17.00 -10.27 12.84
N PRO A 362 17.40 -10.39 11.56
CA PRO A 362 18.56 -9.69 11.06
C PRO A 362 18.35 -8.18 11.10
N GLN A 363 19.44 -7.44 11.23
CA GLN A 363 19.42 -5.99 11.09
C GLN A 363 18.93 -5.61 9.70
N ASP A 364 17.95 -4.71 9.66
CA ASP A 364 17.29 -4.21 8.45
C ASP A 364 16.95 -2.72 8.57
N SER A 365 17.54 -2.01 9.53
CA SER A 365 17.22 -0.63 9.90
C SER A 365 17.41 0.42 8.80
N MET A 366 18.07 0.07 7.69
CA MET A 366 18.21 0.93 6.50
C MET A 366 17.42 0.43 5.28
N VAL A 367 16.77 -0.73 5.38
CA VAL A 367 15.92 -1.28 4.31
C VAL A 367 14.57 -0.57 4.33
N CYS A 368 14.09 -0.18 3.15
CA CYS A 368 12.78 0.39 2.96
C CYS A 368 11.67 -0.57 3.37
N LYS A 369 10.68 -0.01 4.05
CA LYS A 369 9.48 -0.73 4.51
C LYS A 369 8.29 0.08 4.05
N ARG A 370 7.37 -0.56 3.34
CA ARG A 370 6.18 0.05 2.76
C ARG A 370 4.94 -0.60 3.35
N ARG A 371 3.93 0.18 3.71
CA ARG A 371 2.70 -0.33 4.34
C ARG A 371 1.51 0.47 3.86
N GLY A 372 0.33 -0.15 3.88
CA GLY A 372 -0.87 0.48 3.36
C GLY A 372 -1.99 -0.52 3.05
N PRO A 373 -3.25 -0.16 3.28
CA PRO A 373 -4.38 -0.96 2.86
C PRO A 373 -4.68 -0.76 1.37
N THR A 374 -5.38 -1.74 0.79
CA THR A 374 -6.19 -1.50 -0.41
C THR A 374 -7.59 -1.05 0.01
N ILE A 375 -8.10 0.02 -0.58
CA ILE A 375 -9.45 0.53 -0.32
C ILE A 375 -10.30 0.25 -1.55
N VAL A 376 -11.22 -0.71 -1.43
CA VAL A 376 -11.95 -1.31 -2.55
C VAL A 376 -13.36 -0.70 -2.64
N PRO A 377 -13.74 -0.10 -3.78
CA PRO A 377 -15.08 0.45 -3.96
C PRO A 377 -16.11 -0.68 -4.05
N PHE A 378 -17.31 -0.39 -3.56
CA PHE A 378 -18.48 -1.23 -3.80
C PHE A 378 -19.76 -0.43 -4.01
N GLY A 379 -20.79 -1.08 -4.52
CA GLY A 379 -22.12 -0.55 -4.76
C GLY A 379 -22.36 -0.13 -6.21
N PRO A 380 -23.53 0.47 -6.49
CA PRO A 380 -23.99 0.74 -7.86
C PRO A 380 -23.09 1.62 -8.75
N TRP A 381 -22.14 2.38 -8.20
CA TRP A 381 -21.20 3.23 -8.97
C TRP A 381 -20.06 2.47 -9.67
N VAL A 382 -19.87 1.19 -9.35
CA VAL A 382 -18.93 0.30 -10.03
C VAL A 382 -19.72 -0.68 -10.90
N GLU A 383 -19.25 -0.92 -12.13
CA GLU A 383 -19.92 -1.82 -13.08
C GLU A 383 -19.87 -3.28 -12.61
N THR A 384 -18.73 -3.64 -12.04
CA THR A 384 -18.48 -4.84 -11.26
C THR A 384 -17.62 -4.43 -10.07
N GLU A 385 -17.96 -4.91 -8.89
CA GLU A 385 -17.06 -4.91 -7.74
C GLU A 385 -15.67 -5.34 -8.19
N PRO A 386 -14.60 -4.56 -7.96
CA PRO A 386 -13.25 -4.99 -8.27
C PRO A 386 -13.01 -6.33 -7.60
N THR A 387 -12.72 -7.32 -8.44
CA THR A 387 -12.55 -8.71 -8.00
C THR A 387 -11.11 -8.88 -7.58
N ILE A 388 -10.92 -9.49 -6.42
CA ILE A 388 -9.63 -9.51 -5.77
C ILE A 388 -8.95 -10.83 -6.13
N PRO A 389 -7.81 -10.81 -6.84
CA PRO A 389 -7.08 -12.04 -7.10
C PRO A 389 -6.43 -12.54 -5.81
N ALA A 390 -6.36 -13.85 -5.64
CA ALA A 390 -5.66 -14.47 -4.51
C ALA A 390 -4.69 -15.52 -5.04
N ALA A 391 -3.40 -15.24 -4.92
CA ALA A 391 -2.31 -16.12 -5.34
C ALA A 391 -2.19 -17.30 -4.38
N ASN A 392 -2.24 -18.50 -4.93
CA ASN A 392 -1.97 -19.73 -4.20
C ASN A 392 -0.92 -20.55 -4.92
N VAL A 393 0.20 -20.82 -4.26
CA VAL A 393 1.22 -21.74 -4.77
C VAL A 393 0.96 -23.14 -4.21
N SER A 394 0.93 -24.13 -5.10
CA SER A 394 0.84 -25.56 -4.75
C SER A 394 1.90 -26.35 -5.51
N GLY A 395 2.41 -27.42 -4.90
CA GLY A 395 3.57 -28.17 -5.43
C GLY A 395 4.74 -28.28 -4.46
N GLY A 396 4.71 -27.55 -3.34
CA GLY A 396 5.74 -27.63 -2.29
C GLY A 396 6.99 -26.80 -2.61
N PRO A 397 8.02 -26.85 -1.74
CA PRO A 397 9.35 -26.39 -2.11
C PRO A 397 9.85 -27.21 -3.32
N ILE A 398 10.64 -26.58 -4.16
CA ILE A 398 11.26 -27.22 -5.33
C ILE A 398 12.51 -27.97 -4.86
N ASP A 399 12.51 -29.29 -4.99
CA ASP A 399 13.63 -30.13 -4.59
C ASP A 399 14.19 -30.88 -5.82
N VAL A 400 15.38 -30.48 -6.26
CA VAL A 400 16.00 -30.99 -7.49
C VAL A 400 17.27 -31.78 -7.18
N ILE A 401 17.37 -32.99 -7.71
CA ILE A 401 18.62 -33.75 -7.77
C ILE A 401 19.14 -33.68 -9.20
N VAL A 402 20.35 -33.17 -9.39
CA VAL A 402 20.97 -32.98 -10.71
C VAL A 402 22.41 -33.44 -10.68
N VAL A 403 22.87 -34.07 -11.76
CA VAL A 403 24.28 -34.45 -11.91
C VAL A 403 25.09 -33.23 -12.29
N GLU A 404 26.30 -33.07 -11.74
CA GLU A 404 27.24 -32.01 -12.09
C GLU A 404 27.37 -31.88 -13.62
N GLY A 405 27.25 -30.67 -14.16
CA GLY A 405 27.29 -30.44 -15.60
C GLY A 405 25.97 -30.63 -16.36
N GLN A 406 24.91 -31.14 -15.72
CA GLN A 406 23.60 -31.38 -16.34
C GLN A 406 22.55 -30.35 -15.92
N GLN A 407 21.39 -30.43 -16.55
CA GLN A 407 20.20 -29.64 -16.21
C GLN A 407 19.07 -30.54 -15.73
N ALA A 408 18.25 -30.03 -14.82
CA ALA A 408 17.03 -30.67 -14.36
C ALA A 408 15.91 -29.64 -14.24
N THR A 409 14.67 -30.08 -14.22
CA THR A 409 13.50 -29.20 -14.11
C THR A 409 12.49 -29.82 -13.18
N ASP A 410 11.91 -28.99 -12.33
CA ASP A 410 10.73 -29.30 -11.53
C ASP A 410 9.73 -28.13 -11.67
N SER A 411 8.52 -28.26 -11.14
CA SER A 411 7.47 -27.28 -11.35
C SER A 411 6.58 -27.09 -10.14
N PHE A 412 6.03 -25.89 -9.99
CA PHE A 412 4.93 -25.61 -9.08
C PHE A 412 3.75 -25.01 -9.83
N ALA A 413 2.56 -25.11 -9.26
CA ALA A 413 1.36 -24.49 -9.80
C ALA A 413 1.04 -23.20 -9.04
N LEU A 414 0.87 -22.11 -9.78
CA LEU A 414 0.34 -20.83 -9.29
C LEU A 414 -1.13 -20.73 -9.69
N ALA A 415 -2.02 -20.69 -8.70
CA ALA A 415 -3.46 -20.58 -8.90
C ALA A 415 -3.98 -19.20 -8.48
N ASN A 416 -5.02 -18.73 -9.17
CA ASN A 416 -5.82 -17.61 -8.69
C ASN A 416 -7.06 -18.16 -7.98
N THR A 417 -7.05 -18.18 -6.65
CA THR A 417 -8.17 -18.59 -5.79
C THR A 417 -9.05 -17.42 -5.36
N GLY A 418 -8.84 -16.24 -5.94
CA GLY A 418 -9.54 -15.01 -5.61
C GLY A 418 -10.97 -14.97 -6.14
N ASP A 419 -11.57 -13.78 -6.08
CA ASP A 419 -12.96 -13.57 -6.45
C ASP A 419 -13.26 -14.00 -7.90
N PRO A 420 -14.45 -14.56 -8.17
CA PRO A 420 -14.88 -14.88 -9.53
C PRO A 420 -14.80 -13.66 -10.45
N GLY A 421 -13.97 -13.74 -11.49
CA GLY A 421 -13.74 -12.65 -12.45
C GLY A 421 -12.41 -11.91 -12.27
N SER A 422 -11.68 -12.17 -11.18
CA SER A 422 -10.34 -11.61 -10.96
C SER A 422 -9.31 -12.17 -11.94
N SER A 423 -8.27 -11.39 -12.19
CA SER A 423 -7.08 -11.81 -12.93
C SER A 423 -5.85 -11.61 -12.06
N LEU A 424 -5.11 -12.70 -11.82
CA LEU A 424 -3.86 -12.67 -11.08
C LEU A 424 -2.72 -12.44 -12.05
N ASP A 425 -2.29 -11.19 -12.16
CA ASP A 425 -1.10 -10.82 -12.93
C ASP A 425 0.13 -11.05 -12.08
N TYR A 426 1.15 -11.70 -12.65
CA TYR A 426 2.35 -12.06 -11.92
C TYR A 426 3.63 -11.87 -12.74
N THR A 427 4.73 -11.65 -12.01
CA THR A 427 6.11 -11.73 -12.49
C THR A 427 6.93 -12.54 -11.51
N ILE A 428 7.97 -13.22 -11.95
CA ILE A 428 8.76 -14.12 -11.12
C ILE A 428 10.23 -13.75 -11.22
N ASP A 429 10.81 -13.40 -10.07
CA ASP A 429 12.25 -13.23 -9.91
C ASP A 429 12.86 -14.43 -9.17
N THR A 430 14.17 -14.41 -8.97
CA THR A 430 14.88 -15.33 -8.07
C THR A 430 15.70 -14.56 -7.06
N ALA A 431 15.96 -15.16 -5.90
CA ALA A 431 16.82 -14.58 -4.88
C ALA A 431 17.68 -15.64 -4.20
N THR A 432 18.84 -15.25 -3.68
CA THR A 432 19.69 -16.14 -2.88
C THR A 432 19.18 -16.30 -1.45
N THR A 433 18.62 -15.24 -0.87
CA THR A 433 18.23 -15.23 0.56
C THR A 433 16.90 -14.56 0.87
N SER A 434 16.41 -13.61 0.04
CA SER A 434 15.12 -12.94 0.29
C SER A 434 14.55 -12.32 -0.99
N CYS A 435 13.24 -12.43 -1.16
CA CYS A 435 12.48 -11.81 -2.25
C CYS A 435 12.17 -10.32 -2.04
N ALA A 436 12.56 -9.73 -0.91
CA ALA A 436 12.52 -8.28 -0.72
C ALA A 436 13.48 -7.55 -1.67
N THR A 437 14.64 -8.16 -1.98
CA THR A 437 15.64 -7.61 -2.89
C THR A 437 16.17 -8.73 -3.80
N PRO A 438 15.40 -9.14 -4.82
CA PRO A 438 15.76 -10.27 -5.65
C PRO A 438 17.08 -9.98 -6.39
N VAL A 439 17.94 -10.99 -6.43
CA VAL A 439 19.18 -10.99 -7.20
C VAL A 439 19.14 -12.25 -8.03
N ALA A 440 19.18 -12.08 -9.35
CA ALA A 440 19.14 -13.18 -10.30
C ALA A 440 20.13 -14.28 -9.92
N VAL A 441 19.62 -15.49 -9.71
CA VAL A 441 20.38 -16.68 -9.35
C VAL A 441 20.78 -17.37 -10.65
N ALA A 442 22.05 -17.25 -11.03
CA ALA A 442 22.52 -17.62 -12.37
C ALA A 442 22.27 -19.08 -12.79
N TRP A 443 22.09 -19.99 -11.84
CA TRP A 443 21.83 -21.42 -12.08
C TRP A 443 20.34 -21.79 -12.06
N ILE A 444 19.43 -20.83 -11.86
CA ILE A 444 17.98 -21.02 -11.94
C ILE A 444 17.43 -20.31 -13.17
N GLY A 445 16.59 -21.02 -13.94
CA GLY A 445 15.73 -20.46 -14.97
C GLY A 445 14.26 -20.67 -14.63
N ILE A 446 13.40 -19.74 -15.04
CA ILE A 446 11.95 -19.76 -14.78
C ILE A 446 11.21 -19.63 -16.11
N SER A 447 10.15 -20.43 -16.28
CA SER A 447 9.26 -20.33 -17.46
C SER A 447 7.83 -20.80 -17.15
N PRO A 448 6.79 -19.99 -17.40
CA PRO A 448 6.86 -18.56 -17.70
C PRO A 448 7.32 -17.74 -16.49
N ASP A 449 8.05 -16.66 -16.73
CA ASP A 449 8.50 -15.70 -15.70
C ASP A 449 7.53 -14.51 -15.53
N ALA A 450 6.49 -14.41 -16.36
CA ALA A 450 5.38 -13.49 -16.19
C ALA A 450 4.11 -14.01 -16.85
N GLY A 451 2.95 -13.58 -16.38
CA GLY A 451 1.68 -13.96 -16.97
C GLY A 451 0.46 -13.46 -16.21
N SER A 452 -0.70 -14.00 -16.58
CA SER A 452 -1.97 -13.72 -15.93
C SER A 452 -2.78 -15.00 -15.73
N VAL A 453 -3.35 -15.20 -14.54
CA VAL A 453 -4.17 -16.37 -14.18
C VAL A 453 -5.59 -15.93 -13.84
N ALA A 454 -6.55 -16.33 -14.65
CA ALA A 454 -7.97 -16.06 -14.39
C ALA A 454 -8.45 -16.75 -13.11
N ALA A 455 -9.47 -16.18 -12.45
CA ALA A 455 -10.08 -16.76 -11.25
C ALA A 455 -10.47 -18.24 -11.42
N GLY A 456 -10.05 -19.07 -10.47
CA GLY A 456 -10.24 -20.52 -10.46
C GLY A 456 -9.31 -21.31 -11.41
N ALA A 457 -8.44 -20.65 -12.16
CA ALA A 457 -7.45 -21.29 -13.02
C ALA A 457 -6.08 -21.43 -12.32
N ASN A 458 -5.18 -22.18 -12.95
CA ASN A 458 -3.78 -22.28 -12.56
C ASN A 458 -2.82 -22.13 -13.75
N ALA A 459 -1.63 -21.63 -13.48
CA ALA A 459 -0.46 -21.68 -14.34
C ALA A 459 0.56 -22.66 -13.74
N VAL A 460 1.22 -23.44 -14.59
CA VAL A 460 2.36 -24.27 -14.18
C VAL A 460 3.62 -23.49 -14.49
N ILE A 461 4.47 -23.32 -13.48
CA ILE A 461 5.74 -22.62 -13.56
C ILE A 461 6.86 -23.66 -13.49
N ASP A 462 7.64 -23.75 -14.57
CA ASP A 462 8.82 -24.60 -14.64
C ASP A 462 10.03 -23.87 -14.04
N VAL A 463 10.73 -24.57 -13.16
CA VAL A 463 11.97 -24.13 -12.52
C VAL A 463 13.09 -25.04 -13.01
N SER A 464 13.93 -24.52 -13.91
CA SER A 464 15.07 -25.24 -14.46
C SER A 464 16.33 -24.93 -13.65
N VAL A 465 17.10 -25.96 -13.32
CA VAL A 465 18.40 -25.86 -12.63
C VAL A 465 19.51 -26.23 -13.60
N ASP A 466 20.54 -25.37 -13.71
CA ASP A 466 21.75 -25.64 -14.49
C ASP A 466 22.96 -25.85 -13.56
N ALA A 467 23.43 -27.09 -13.49
CA ALA A 467 24.56 -27.49 -12.66
C ALA A 467 25.92 -27.39 -13.37
N ALA A 468 26.03 -26.71 -14.52
CA ALA A 468 27.30 -26.56 -15.25
C ALA A 468 28.39 -25.82 -14.47
N ALA A 469 28.01 -24.89 -13.59
CA ALA A 469 28.92 -24.09 -12.77
C ALA A 469 28.75 -24.34 -11.26
N LEU A 470 27.95 -25.33 -10.87
CA LEU A 470 27.70 -25.66 -9.47
C LEU A 470 28.66 -26.75 -8.99
N ALA A 471 29.33 -26.51 -7.87
CA ALA A 471 30.09 -27.55 -7.20
C ALA A 471 29.17 -28.63 -6.62
N GLN A 472 29.67 -29.86 -6.48
CA GLN A 472 28.95 -30.95 -5.82
C GLN A 472 28.49 -30.57 -4.40
N GLY A 473 27.31 -31.03 -4.01
CA GLY A 473 26.70 -30.74 -2.71
C GLY A 473 25.39 -29.95 -2.82
N ASN A 474 24.98 -29.35 -1.70
CA ASN A 474 23.67 -28.71 -1.58
C ASN A 474 23.74 -27.22 -1.89
N HIS A 475 22.78 -26.74 -2.66
CA HIS A 475 22.56 -25.32 -2.97
C HIS A 475 21.12 -24.92 -2.64
N SER A 476 20.93 -23.67 -2.23
CA SER A 476 19.62 -23.14 -1.84
C SER A 476 19.37 -21.79 -2.50
N ALA A 477 18.13 -21.55 -2.89
CA ALA A 477 17.66 -20.26 -3.38
C ALA A 477 16.16 -20.12 -3.16
N LEU A 478 15.61 -18.98 -3.60
CA LEU A 478 14.19 -18.67 -3.59
C LEU A 478 13.74 -18.30 -5.00
N VAL A 479 12.53 -18.72 -5.34
CA VAL A 479 11.73 -18.16 -6.44
C VAL A 479 10.74 -17.17 -5.85
N CYS A 480 10.68 -15.97 -6.42
CA CYS A 480 9.97 -14.81 -5.90
C CYS A 480 8.78 -14.49 -6.80
N VAL A 481 7.62 -15.07 -6.51
CA VAL A 481 6.41 -14.82 -7.28
C VAL A 481 5.81 -13.50 -6.81
N ARG A 482 5.92 -12.46 -7.63
CA ARG A 482 5.26 -11.16 -7.41
C ARG A 482 3.93 -11.16 -8.11
N SER A 483 2.88 -10.64 -7.47
CA SER A 483 1.56 -10.59 -8.09
C SER A 483 0.73 -9.39 -7.65
N ASN A 484 -0.38 -9.17 -8.35
CA ASN A 484 -1.41 -8.19 -7.98
C ASN A 484 -2.40 -8.73 -6.93
N ASP A 485 -2.14 -9.88 -6.29
CA ASP A 485 -2.87 -10.31 -5.09
C ASP A 485 -2.55 -9.33 -3.94
N PRO A 486 -3.53 -8.56 -3.44
CA PRO A 486 -3.31 -7.58 -2.38
C PRO A 486 -3.01 -8.23 -1.04
N GLN A 487 -3.28 -9.53 -0.85
CA GLN A 487 -2.95 -10.31 0.35
C GLN A 487 -1.62 -11.06 0.21
N ASN A 488 -1.17 -11.42 -0.99
CA ASN A 488 0.10 -12.13 -1.22
C ASN A 488 0.84 -11.55 -2.43
N SER A 489 1.21 -10.27 -2.34
CA SER A 489 1.89 -9.55 -3.42
C SER A 489 3.28 -10.11 -3.73
N VAL A 490 3.89 -10.84 -2.79
CA VAL A 490 5.12 -11.63 -2.98
C VAL A 490 4.98 -12.97 -2.26
N ILE A 491 5.13 -14.08 -2.97
CA ILE A 491 5.21 -15.45 -2.42
C ILE A 491 6.62 -16.00 -2.66
N GLU A 492 7.29 -16.42 -1.59
CA GLU A 492 8.59 -17.08 -1.66
C GLU A 492 8.43 -18.59 -1.78
N VAL A 493 8.97 -19.17 -2.85
CA VAL A 493 9.03 -20.63 -3.05
C VAL A 493 10.48 -21.08 -2.89
N ALA A 494 10.75 -21.88 -1.86
CA ALA A 494 12.10 -22.37 -1.60
C ALA A 494 12.56 -23.37 -2.66
N VAL A 495 13.82 -23.26 -3.07
CA VAL A 495 14.49 -24.18 -4.00
C VAL A 495 15.67 -24.82 -3.29
N SER A 496 15.68 -26.15 -3.20
CA SER A 496 16.81 -26.96 -2.73
C SER A 496 17.36 -27.79 -3.90
N VAL A 497 18.68 -27.75 -4.11
CA VAL A 497 19.35 -28.53 -5.15
C VAL A 497 20.45 -29.39 -4.54
N GLU A 498 20.43 -30.69 -4.83
CA GLU A 498 21.54 -31.60 -4.58
C GLU A 498 22.29 -31.87 -5.90
N VAL A 499 23.53 -31.39 -5.99
CA VAL A 499 24.42 -31.66 -7.13
C VAL A 499 25.23 -32.92 -6.85
N GLN A 500 24.95 -33.97 -7.61
CA GLN A 500 25.61 -35.28 -7.48
C GLN A 500 26.81 -35.40 -8.42
N PRO A 501 27.84 -36.19 -8.06
CA PRO A 501 28.97 -36.44 -8.94
C PRO A 501 28.52 -37.16 -10.22
N ASP A 502 29.15 -36.80 -11.34
CA ASP A 502 29.06 -37.60 -12.56
C ASP A 502 29.87 -38.89 -12.38
N LEU A 503 29.18 -39.99 -12.09
CA LEU A 503 29.82 -41.29 -11.90
C LEU A 503 30.31 -41.90 -13.21
N ASP A 504 29.85 -41.43 -14.38
CA ASP A 504 30.31 -41.95 -15.67
C ASP A 504 31.74 -41.45 -15.98
N MET A 505 32.13 -40.27 -15.50
CA MET A 505 33.53 -39.80 -15.59
C MET A 505 34.50 -40.53 -14.65
N ILE A 506 34.01 -41.14 -13.57
CA ILE A 506 34.85 -41.90 -12.62
C ILE A 506 35.35 -43.23 -13.21
N PHE A 507 34.68 -43.77 -14.24
CA PHE A 507 35.02 -45.05 -14.86
C PHE A 507 35.74 -44.93 -16.22
N GLU A 508 35.91 -43.73 -16.78
CA GLU A 508 36.67 -43.57 -18.05
C GLU A 508 38.19 -43.76 -17.89
N ASP A 509 38.76 -43.52 -16.70
CA ASP A 509 40.19 -43.74 -16.44
C ASP A 509 40.47 -45.08 -15.74
N GLY A 510 40.42 -46.17 -16.52
CA GLY A 510 41.39 -47.27 -16.39
C GLY A 510 41.02 -48.50 -15.56
N PHE A 511 40.38 -49.49 -16.20
CA PHE A 511 40.59 -50.92 -15.90
C PHE A 511 40.68 -51.84 -17.14
N GLU A 512 40.67 -51.30 -18.37
CA GLU A 512 40.96 -52.08 -19.57
C GLU A 512 42.49 -52.13 -19.80
N ALA A 513 43.18 -52.94 -19.00
CA ALA A 513 44.52 -53.39 -19.34
C ALA A 513 44.43 -54.25 -20.62
N ALA A 514 45.08 -53.77 -21.68
CA ALA A 514 45.22 -54.43 -22.98
C ALA A 514 45.83 -55.86 -22.87
N PRO A 515 45.68 -56.71 -23.92
CA PRO A 515 45.31 -58.14 -23.87
C PRO A 515 46.36 -59.14 -23.37
#